data_AF-A0A0T6B8Z5-F1
#
_entry.id   AF-A0A0T6B8Z5-F1
#
_cell.length_a   1.000
_cell.length_b   1.000
_cell.length_c   1.000
_cell.angle_alpha   90.00
_cell.angle_beta   90.00
_cell.angle_gamma   90.00
#
_symmetry.space_group_name_H-M   'P 1'
#
loop_
_entity.id
_entity.type
_entity.pdbx_description
1 polymer ?
#
loop_
_entity_poly.entity_id
_entity_poly.type
_entity_poly.pdbx_seq_one_letter_code
_entity_poly.pdbx_strand_id
1 'polypeptide(L)'
;RALLTAENLEQAHKIIRDSGTGAADGCSINMTLLNTDGGRIFHNVEMAPAYGNQDESTVDLEMYEPGQNMIHCNKYLRINIPETPSFMLDSSVMRLKVLRAYPEPSGKEDVKKMLGDESEPVYKVFREAGKEDKIKTIAIGIFDFIKKTWELYSDNPAHNEPLVVLPLELKNQ
;
A
#
# COMPACT_ATOMS: atom_id res chain seq x y z
N ARG A 1 10.51 -9.53 3.81
CA ARG A 1 11.95 -9.35 4.15
C ARG A 1 12.84 -9.43 2.91
N ALA A 2 12.74 -10.48 2.09
CA ALA A 2 13.52 -10.60 0.84
C ALA A 2 13.38 -9.38 -0.09
N LEU A 3 12.17 -8.81 -0.21
CA LEU A 3 11.96 -7.58 -0.98
C LEU A 3 12.82 -6.38 -0.56
N LEU A 4 13.20 -6.29 0.72
CA LEU A 4 14.07 -5.21 1.21
C LEU A 4 15.53 -5.37 0.77
N THR A 5 15.90 -6.51 0.18
CA THR A 5 17.23 -6.77 -0.37
C THR A 5 17.26 -6.70 -1.90
N ALA A 6 16.13 -6.40 -2.55
CA ALA A 6 16.07 -6.27 -4.00
C ALA A 6 16.76 -4.96 -4.43
N GLU A 7 17.72 -5.07 -5.34
CA GLU A 7 18.48 -3.93 -5.86
C GLU A 7 17.82 -3.33 -7.10
N ASN A 8 16.91 -4.07 -7.73
CA ASN A 8 16.19 -3.67 -8.93
C ASN A 8 14.83 -4.38 -9.03
N LEU A 9 14.02 -3.96 -9.99
CA LEU A 9 12.67 -4.48 -10.19
C LEU A 9 12.64 -5.94 -10.65
N GLU A 10 13.64 -6.39 -11.41
CA GLU A 10 13.74 -7.78 -11.85
C GLU A 10 13.89 -8.72 -10.63
N GLN A 11 14.80 -8.37 -9.72
CA GLN A 11 14.99 -9.09 -8.46
C GLN A 11 13.72 -9.04 -7.60
N ALA A 12 13.08 -7.87 -7.48
CA ALA A 12 11.85 -7.71 -6.72
C ALA A 12 10.71 -8.59 -7.29
N HIS A 13 10.54 -8.59 -8.61
CA HIS A 13 9.53 -9.39 -9.31
C HIS A 13 9.78 -10.89 -9.14
N LYS A 14 11.05 -11.33 -9.24
CA LYS A 14 11.44 -12.73 -8.97
C LYS A 14 11.09 -13.14 -7.53
N ILE A 15 11.36 -12.27 -6.56
CA ILE A 15 11.04 -12.53 -5.15
C ILE A 15 9.52 -12.64 -4.94
N ILE A 16 8.73 -11.78 -5.58
CA ILE A 16 7.26 -11.77 -5.44
C ILE A 16 6.60 -12.99 -6.09
N ARG A 17 7.12 -13.43 -7.24
CA ARG A 17 6.65 -14.64 -7.92
C ARG A 17 6.84 -15.91 -7.10
N ASP A 18 7.93 -15.98 -6.33
CA ASP A 18 8.26 -17.13 -5.50
C ASP A 18 8.14 -18.47 -6.26
N SER A 19 8.80 -18.55 -7.42
CA SER A 19 8.65 -19.68 -8.33
C SER A 19 9.01 -21.02 -7.68
N GLY A 20 8.16 -22.02 -7.87
CA GLY A 20 8.23 -23.34 -7.24
C GLY A 20 7.40 -23.46 -5.96
N THR A 21 6.80 -22.38 -5.45
CA THR A 21 5.90 -22.43 -4.29
C THR A 21 4.72 -21.46 -4.42
N GLY A 22 4.99 -20.18 -4.67
CA GLY A 22 3.99 -19.12 -4.65
C GLY A 22 3.56 -18.69 -3.24
N ALA A 23 2.85 -17.58 -3.16
CA ALA A 23 2.36 -17.04 -1.90
C ALA A 23 1.20 -17.86 -1.31
N ALA A 24 1.07 -17.86 0.02
CA ALA A 24 -0.06 -18.49 0.70
C ALA A 24 -1.34 -17.63 0.66
N ASP A 25 -1.19 -16.31 0.63
CA ASP A 25 -2.30 -15.35 0.56
C ASP A 25 -1.93 -14.16 -0.32
N GLY A 26 -2.94 -13.41 -0.74
CA GLY A 26 -2.81 -12.25 -1.60
C GLY A 26 -2.36 -10.99 -0.89
N CYS A 27 -1.59 -10.15 -1.56
CA CYS A 27 -1.39 -8.78 -1.13
C CYS A 27 -1.09 -7.83 -2.29
N SER A 28 -1.15 -6.54 -1.99
CA SER A 28 -0.73 -5.48 -2.89
C SER A 28 0.51 -4.80 -2.34
N ILE A 29 1.52 -4.64 -3.17
CA ILE A 29 2.85 -4.17 -2.79
C ILE A 29 3.13 -2.89 -3.58
N ASN A 30 3.25 -1.77 -2.88
CA ASN A 30 3.73 -0.52 -3.45
C ASN A 30 5.24 -0.40 -3.24
N MET A 31 5.99 -0.12 -4.30
CA MET A 31 7.45 -0.01 -4.25
C MET A 31 7.99 1.03 -5.23
N THR A 32 9.15 1.58 -4.90
CA THR A 32 9.95 2.46 -5.77
C THR A 32 11.41 2.33 -5.35
N LEU A 33 12.35 2.58 -6.26
CA LEU A 33 13.77 2.63 -5.95
C LEU A 33 14.14 4.06 -5.54
N LEU A 34 14.99 4.20 -4.52
CA LEU A 34 15.40 5.54 -4.03
C LEU A 34 16.43 6.21 -4.96
N ASN A 35 17.31 5.41 -5.58
CA ASN A 35 18.29 5.83 -6.57
C ASN A 35 17.76 5.59 -7.99
N THR A 36 17.16 6.62 -8.58
CA THR A 36 16.76 6.59 -9.99
C THR A 36 17.14 7.91 -10.63
N ASP A 37 17.98 7.87 -11.67
CA ASP A 37 18.21 9.01 -12.54
C ASP A 37 16.97 9.22 -13.43
N GLY A 38 16.32 10.38 -13.32
CA GLY A 38 15.07 10.69 -14.01
C GLY A 38 13.86 10.86 -13.08
N GLY A 39 12.67 10.98 -13.67
CA GLY A 39 11.42 11.08 -12.91
C GLY A 39 11.17 9.82 -12.08
N ARG A 40 10.68 9.98 -10.84
CA ARG A 40 10.38 8.86 -9.94
C ARG A 40 9.20 8.06 -10.48
N ILE A 41 9.41 6.76 -10.66
CA ILE A 41 8.36 5.81 -11.02
C ILE A 41 7.99 5.00 -9.77
N PHE A 42 6.69 4.83 -9.55
CA PHE A 42 6.16 3.92 -8.55
C PHE A 42 5.63 2.67 -9.22
N HIS A 43 5.75 1.54 -8.53
CA HIS A 43 5.25 0.25 -8.98
C HIS A 43 4.25 -0.25 -7.95
N ASN A 44 3.11 -0.74 -8.43
CA ASN A 44 2.21 -1.55 -7.63
C ASN A 44 2.21 -2.97 -8.18
N VAL A 45 2.41 -3.96 -7.31
CA VAL A 45 2.24 -5.37 -7.66
C VAL A 45 1.11 -5.93 -6.85
N GLU A 46 0.06 -6.38 -7.53
CA GLU A 46 -0.86 -7.35 -6.96
C GLU A 46 -0.21 -8.72 -7.06
N MET A 47 -0.17 -9.43 -5.94
CA MET A 47 0.35 -10.78 -5.82
C MET A 47 -0.77 -11.64 -5.25
N ALA A 48 -1.03 -12.75 -5.90
CA ALA A 48 -1.97 -13.77 -5.47
C ALA A 48 -1.26 -15.12 -5.31
N PRO A 49 -1.85 -16.06 -4.55
CA PRO A 49 -1.37 -17.44 -4.51
C PRO A 49 -1.25 -18.06 -5.90
N ALA A 50 -0.51 -19.17 -5.97
CA ALA A 50 -0.53 -20.01 -7.16
C ALA A 50 -1.96 -20.46 -7.45
N TYR A 51 -2.44 -20.19 -8.67
CA TYR A 51 -3.81 -20.45 -9.08
C TYR A 51 -3.87 -21.39 -10.29
N GLY A 52 -4.77 -22.38 -10.24
CA GLY A 52 -4.86 -23.43 -11.24
C GLY A 52 -3.69 -24.42 -11.14
N ASN A 53 -3.03 -24.69 -12.27
CA ASN A 53 -1.90 -25.64 -12.36
C ASN A 53 -0.53 -24.94 -12.34
N GLN A 54 -0.45 -23.73 -11.77
CA GLN A 54 0.80 -22.99 -11.62
C GLN A 54 1.52 -23.37 -10.34
N ASP A 55 2.83 -23.20 -10.32
CA ASP A 55 3.72 -23.42 -9.17
C ASP A 55 4.37 -22.11 -8.70
N GLU A 56 3.79 -20.97 -9.05
CA GLU A 56 4.28 -19.64 -8.69
C GLU A 56 3.10 -18.69 -8.43
N SER A 57 3.34 -17.60 -7.69
CA SER A 57 2.34 -16.57 -7.43
C SER A 57 1.83 -15.98 -8.75
N THR A 58 0.51 -15.81 -8.86
CA THR A 58 -0.06 -14.98 -9.93
C THR A 58 0.22 -13.51 -9.60
N VAL A 59 0.81 -12.77 -10.53
CA VAL A 59 1.27 -11.39 -10.29
C VAL A 59 0.76 -10.46 -11.39
N ASP A 60 0.39 -9.24 -11.01
CA ASP A 60 0.03 -8.16 -11.91
C ASP A 60 0.75 -6.87 -11.49
N LEU A 61 1.59 -6.34 -12.40
CA LEU A 61 2.46 -5.19 -12.17
C LEU A 61 1.93 -3.97 -12.94
N GLU A 62 1.69 -2.87 -12.23
CA GLU A 62 1.44 -1.55 -12.80
C GLU A 62 2.54 -0.56 -12.43
N MET A 63 2.72 0.43 -13.29
CA MET A 63 3.66 1.54 -13.13
C MET A 63 2.91 2.86 -13.09
N TYR A 64 3.36 3.78 -12.24
CA TYR A 64 2.83 5.13 -12.12
C TYR A 64 3.94 6.16 -12.25
N GLU A 65 3.75 7.05 -13.21
CA GLU A 65 4.62 8.17 -13.52
C GLU A 65 4.22 9.42 -12.70
N PRO A 66 5.09 10.46 -12.67
CA PRO A 66 4.74 11.72 -12.04
C PRO A 66 3.40 12.29 -12.55
N GLY A 67 2.53 12.67 -11.63
CA GLY A 67 1.18 13.16 -11.93
C GLY A 67 0.09 12.09 -11.86
N GLN A 68 0.45 10.81 -11.77
CA GLN A 68 -0.50 9.72 -11.55
C GLN A 68 -0.63 9.40 -10.05
N ASN A 69 -1.80 8.88 -9.67
CA ASN A 69 -2.10 8.40 -8.33
C ASN A 69 -2.69 6.99 -8.38
N MET A 70 -2.52 6.23 -7.29
CA MET A 70 -3.12 4.92 -7.13
C MET A 70 -3.58 4.73 -5.68
N ILE A 71 -4.76 4.14 -5.53
CA ILE A 71 -5.38 3.84 -4.24
C ILE A 71 -5.70 2.35 -4.21
N HIS A 72 -5.24 1.68 -3.17
CA HIS A 72 -5.40 0.23 -3.02
C HIS A 72 -5.82 -0.13 -1.59
N CYS A 73 -6.62 -1.17 -1.46
CA CYS A 73 -7.14 -1.71 -0.19
C CYS A 73 -6.99 -3.25 -0.19
N ASN A 74 -7.58 -3.97 0.76
CA ASN A 74 -7.40 -5.43 0.86
C ASN A 74 -8.29 -6.23 -0.13
N LYS A 75 -8.31 -5.85 -1.40
CA LYS A 75 -8.93 -6.63 -2.48
C LYS A 75 -8.11 -6.56 -3.76
N TYR A 76 -8.23 -7.55 -4.64
CA TYR A 76 -7.69 -7.44 -6.00
C TYR A 76 -8.49 -6.45 -6.84
N LEU A 77 -7.78 -5.61 -7.59
CA LEU A 77 -8.31 -4.66 -8.55
C LEU A 77 -8.05 -5.12 -9.99
N ARG A 78 -6.99 -5.90 -10.22
CA ARG A 78 -6.50 -6.29 -11.55
C ARG A 78 -6.43 -7.80 -11.72
N ILE A 79 -6.02 -8.53 -10.68
CA ILE A 79 -6.05 -10.00 -10.71
C ILE A 79 -7.51 -10.48 -10.61
N ASN A 80 -7.94 -11.28 -11.59
CA ASN A 80 -9.27 -11.87 -11.64
C ASN A 80 -9.26 -13.32 -11.16
N ILE A 81 -9.12 -13.52 -9.84
CA ILE A 81 -9.28 -14.82 -9.18
C ILE A 81 -10.33 -14.74 -8.07
N PRO A 82 -10.96 -15.85 -7.67
CA PRO A 82 -11.92 -15.85 -6.57
C PRO A 82 -11.30 -15.37 -5.25
N GLU A 83 -11.88 -14.33 -4.67
CA GLU A 83 -11.56 -13.86 -3.32
C GLU A 83 -12.51 -14.51 -2.32
N THR A 84 -11.99 -14.94 -1.16
CA THR A 84 -12.83 -15.51 -0.10
C THR A 84 -13.75 -14.43 0.46
N PRO A 85 -15.10 -14.61 0.40
CA PRO A 85 -16.03 -13.66 0.99
C PRO A 85 -15.75 -13.49 2.48
N SER A 86 -15.56 -12.25 2.91
CA SER A 86 -15.24 -11.92 4.29
C SER A 86 -15.58 -10.47 4.59
N PHE A 87 -15.76 -10.14 5.87
CA PHE A 87 -15.93 -8.76 6.31
C PHE A 87 -14.71 -7.88 5.92
N MET A 88 -13.53 -8.48 5.70
CA MET A 88 -12.34 -7.78 5.21
C MET A 88 -12.49 -7.34 3.76
N LEU A 89 -13.10 -8.18 2.91
CA LEU A 89 -13.39 -7.83 1.53
C LEU A 89 -14.44 -6.71 1.45
N ASP A 90 -15.52 -6.81 2.23
CA ASP A 90 -16.54 -5.74 2.31
C ASP A 90 -15.93 -4.42 2.77
N SER A 91 -15.09 -4.51 3.81
CA SER A 91 -14.37 -3.36 4.36
C SER A 91 -13.37 -2.76 3.39
N SER A 92 -12.74 -3.58 2.54
CA SER A 92 -11.86 -3.13 1.47
C SER A 92 -12.64 -2.33 0.41
N VAL A 93 -13.77 -2.87 -0.06
CA VAL A 93 -14.64 -2.21 -1.04
C VAL A 93 -15.13 -0.86 -0.53
N MET A 94 -15.58 -0.80 0.73
CA MET A 94 -16.12 0.43 1.31
C MET A 94 -15.04 1.51 1.51
N ARG A 95 -13.88 1.16 2.06
CA ARG A 95 -12.77 2.13 2.19
C ARG A 95 -12.28 2.62 0.84
N LEU A 96 -12.21 1.73 -0.16
CA LEU A 96 -11.80 2.11 -1.50
C LEU A 96 -12.80 3.09 -2.12
N LYS A 97 -14.10 2.89 -1.90
CA LYS A 97 -15.16 3.83 -2.32
C LYS A 97 -14.98 5.21 -1.67
N VAL A 98 -14.72 5.25 -0.36
CA VAL A 98 -14.48 6.50 0.38
C VAL A 98 -13.24 7.22 -0.18
N LEU A 99 -12.12 6.52 -0.28
CA LEU A 99 -10.85 7.10 -0.75
C LEU A 99 -10.95 7.58 -2.21
N ARG A 100 -11.70 6.90 -3.08
CA ARG A 100 -11.92 7.32 -4.47
C ARG A 100 -12.90 8.49 -4.63
N ALA A 101 -13.64 8.85 -3.58
CA ALA A 101 -14.53 10.00 -3.61
C ALA A 101 -13.78 11.33 -3.33
N TYR A 102 -12.55 11.25 -2.83
CA TYR A 102 -11.69 12.43 -2.68
C TYR A 102 -11.24 12.95 -4.06
N PRO A 103 -11.03 14.28 -4.19
CA PRO A 103 -10.26 14.82 -5.30
C PRO A 103 -8.86 14.21 -5.36
N GLU A 104 -8.23 14.25 -6.53
CA GLU A 104 -6.85 13.78 -6.66
C GLU A 104 -5.94 14.53 -5.67
N PRO A 105 -5.15 13.80 -4.86
CA PRO A 105 -4.32 14.43 -3.85
C PRO A 105 -3.20 15.23 -4.50
N SER A 106 -3.05 16.48 -4.08
CA SER A 106 -2.03 17.40 -4.60
C SER A 106 -0.78 17.47 -3.72
N GLY A 107 -0.87 16.96 -2.48
CA GLY A 107 0.23 16.96 -1.55
C GLY A 107 -0.06 16.24 -0.24
N LYS A 108 0.88 16.36 0.71
CA LYS A 108 0.89 15.62 1.96
C LYS A 108 -0.36 15.82 2.81
N GLU A 109 -0.87 17.05 2.92
CA GLU A 109 -2.05 17.32 3.75
C GLU A 109 -3.33 16.67 3.19
N ASP A 110 -3.43 16.51 1.87
CA ASP A 110 -4.54 15.77 1.27
C ASP A 110 -4.44 14.28 1.61
N VAL A 111 -3.23 13.70 1.51
CA VAL A 111 -2.97 12.31 1.91
C VAL A 111 -3.27 12.08 3.40
N LYS A 112 -2.87 13.01 4.29
CA LYS A 112 -3.20 12.94 5.71
C LYS A 112 -4.71 12.93 5.96
N LYS A 113 -5.46 13.80 5.29
CA LYS A 113 -6.93 13.83 5.38
C LYS A 113 -7.55 12.52 4.89
N MET A 114 -7.10 12.01 3.74
CA MET A 114 -7.60 10.76 3.16
C MET A 114 -7.36 9.56 4.09
N LEU A 115 -6.13 9.42 4.62
CA LEU A 115 -5.77 8.32 5.51
C LEU A 115 -6.39 8.45 6.91
N GLY A 116 -6.74 9.67 7.30
CA GLY A 116 -7.44 10.00 8.54
C GLY A 116 -8.96 9.97 8.45
N ASP A 117 -9.54 9.57 7.32
CA ASP A 117 -10.99 9.63 7.11
C ASP A 117 -11.77 8.66 8.01
N GLU A 118 -12.77 9.21 8.69
CA GLU A 118 -13.69 8.49 9.58
C GLU A 118 -15.15 8.70 9.22
N SER A 119 -15.43 9.19 8.00
CA SER A 119 -16.76 9.58 7.55
C SER A 119 -17.71 8.39 7.34
N GLU A 120 -17.16 7.22 7.04
CA GLU A 120 -17.93 5.99 6.84
C GLU A 120 -18.24 5.31 8.20
N PRO A 121 -19.51 5.08 8.56
CA PRO A 121 -19.89 4.66 9.91
C PRO A 121 -19.52 3.20 10.30
N VAL A 122 -19.30 2.31 9.33
CA VAL A 122 -19.08 0.87 9.54
C VAL A 122 -17.63 0.47 9.28
N TYR A 123 -17.06 0.92 8.17
CA TYR A 123 -15.73 0.57 7.68
C TYR A 123 -14.93 1.84 7.38
N LYS A 124 -14.60 2.59 8.43
CA LYS A 124 -13.71 3.75 8.38
C LYS A 124 -12.35 3.42 7.76
N VAL A 125 -11.74 4.43 7.14
CA VAL A 125 -10.35 4.36 6.67
C VAL A 125 -9.42 4.38 7.88
N PHE A 126 -9.51 5.42 8.71
CA PHE A 126 -8.86 5.45 10.01
C PHE A 126 -9.74 4.77 11.05
N ARG A 127 -9.20 3.77 11.76
CA ARG A 127 -9.98 3.02 12.75
C ARG A 127 -9.43 3.25 14.14
N GLU A 128 -10.13 4.09 14.89
CA GLU A 128 -9.82 4.36 16.28
C GLU A 128 -10.57 3.41 17.22
N ALA A 129 -10.13 3.32 18.47
CA ALA A 129 -10.65 2.40 19.48
C ALA A 129 -12.10 2.71 19.92
N GLY A 130 -13.09 2.22 19.19
CA GLY A 130 -14.42 1.89 19.72
C GLY A 130 -14.45 0.47 20.30
N LYS A 131 -15.33 0.20 21.28
CA LYS A 131 -15.56 -1.18 21.79
C LYS A 131 -16.06 -2.14 20.69
N GLU A 132 -16.63 -1.58 19.63
CA GLU A 132 -17.24 -2.30 18.52
C GLU A 132 -16.27 -2.55 17.35
N ASP A 133 -15.14 -1.85 17.31
CA ASP A 133 -14.18 -1.96 16.21
C ASP A 133 -13.26 -3.17 16.41
N LYS A 134 -13.54 -4.23 15.65
CA LYS A 134 -12.74 -5.47 15.63
C LYS A 134 -11.31 -5.27 15.09
N ILE A 135 -11.07 -4.16 14.39
CA ILE A 135 -9.79 -3.84 13.74
C ILE A 135 -9.46 -2.38 14.01
N LYS A 136 -8.19 -2.12 14.33
CA LYS A 136 -7.67 -0.79 14.63
C LYS A 136 -6.51 -0.44 13.69
N THR A 137 -6.42 0.83 13.33
CA THR A 137 -5.23 1.37 12.68
C THR A 137 -4.16 1.54 13.75
N ILE A 138 -3.07 0.77 13.63
CA ILE A 138 -1.98 0.79 14.62
C ILE A 138 -0.92 1.83 14.28
N ALA A 139 -0.67 2.04 12.99
CA ALA A 139 0.29 3.03 12.52
C ALA A 139 -0.04 3.50 11.10
N ILE A 140 0.35 4.72 10.79
CA ILE A 140 0.37 5.26 9.43
C ILE A 140 1.79 5.73 9.11
N GLY A 141 2.24 5.39 7.90
CA GLY A 141 3.53 5.83 7.37
C GLY A 141 3.33 6.69 6.13
N ILE A 142 3.96 7.88 6.10
CA ILE A 142 3.99 8.75 4.93
C ILE A 142 5.45 8.90 4.49
N PHE A 143 5.74 8.51 3.26
CA PHE A 143 7.06 8.69 2.64
C PHE A 143 7.07 9.98 1.81
N ASP A 144 7.88 10.96 2.20
CA ASP A 144 8.17 12.14 1.41
C ASP A 144 9.50 11.94 0.69
N PHE A 145 9.43 11.62 -0.61
CA PHE A 145 10.62 11.34 -1.41
C PHE A 145 11.36 12.60 -1.87
N ILE A 146 10.75 13.77 -1.77
CA ILE A 146 11.41 15.05 -2.07
C ILE A 146 12.29 15.43 -0.88
N LYS A 147 11.72 15.40 0.33
CA LYS A 147 12.45 15.64 1.58
C LYS A 147 13.29 14.44 2.03
N LYS A 148 13.08 13.28 1.42
CA LYS A 148 13.70 12.00 1.80
C LYS A 148 13.43 11.67 3.26
N THR A 149 12.16 11.70 3.67
CA THR A 149 11.72 11.39 5.03
C THR A 149 10.62 10.34 5.06
N TRP A 150 10.52 9.62 6.16
CA TRP A 150 9.44 8.72 6.51
C TRP A 150 8.82 9.17 7.83
N GLU A 151 7.61 9.69 7.75
CA GLU A 151 6.82 10.16 8.90
C GLU A 151 5.95 9.00 9.41
N LEU A 152 5.99 8.74 10.72
CA LEU A 152 5.25 7.68 11.39
C LEU A 152 4.27 8.25 12.40
N TYR A 153 3.02 7.84 12.31
CA TYR A 153 1.91 8.24 13.17
C TYR A 153 1.38 7.03 13.92
N SER A 154 1.04 7.20 15.20
CA SER A 154 0.33 6.19 16.01
C SER A 154 -1.16 6.52 16.20
N ASP A 155 -1.57 7.71 15.77
CA ASP A 155 -2.91 8.27 15.88
C ASP A 155 -3.37 8.83 14.52
N ASN A 156 -4.52 9.51 14.49
CA ASN A 156 -5.12 9.98 13.26
C ASN A 156 -4.27 11.12 12.64
N PRO A 157 -3.65 10.93 11.46
CA PRO A 157 -2.76 11.93 10.87
C PRO A 157 -3.51 13.17 10.38
N ALA A 158 -4.84 13.14 10.25
CA ALA A 158 -5.60 14.34 9.90
C ALA A 158 -5.60 15.40 11.02
N HIS A 159 -5.29 15.00 12.26
CA HIS A 159 -5.42 15.84 13.45
C HIS A 159 -4.14 15.92 14.29
N ASN A 160 -3.15 15.08 14.01
CA ASN A 160 -1.96 14.93 14.82
C ASN A 160 -0.68 15.07 13.98
N GLU A 161 0.41 15.37 14.68
CA GLU A 161 1.77 15.41 14.12
C GLU A 161 2.42 14.01 14.20
N PRO A 162 3.41 13.71 13.34
CA PRO A 162 4.06 12.40 13.38
C PRO A 162 4.81 12.19 14.71
N LEU A 163 4.73 10.97 15.23
CA LEU A 163 5.47 10.53 16.40
C LEU A 163 6.99 10.55 16.15
N VAL A 164 7.41 10.18 14.95
CA VAL A 164 8.81 10.22 14.53
C VAL A 164 8.92 10.51 13.03
N VAL A 165 9.97 11.24 12.66
CA VAL A 165 10.36 11.50 11.27
C VAL A 165 11.74 10.90 11.06
N LEU A 166 11.83 9.84 10.26
CA LEU A 166 13.05 9.12 9.96
C LEU A 166 13.61 9.58 8.60
N PRO A 167 14.93 9.81 8.46
CA PRO A 167 15.50 10.12 7.16
C PRO A 167 15.61 8.86 6.29
N LEU A 168 15.37 9.01 4.97
CA LEU A 168 15.58 7.99 3.96
C LEU A 168 17.02 8.09 3.45
N GLU A 169 17.95 7.59 4.25
CA GLU A 169 19.38 7.55 3.91
C GLU A 169 19.71 6.26 3.17
N LEU A 170 20.39 6.41 2.03
CA LEU A 170 21.06 5.29 1.38
C LEU A 170 22.44 5.16 2.01
N LYS A 171 22.87 3.93 2.31
CA LYS A 171 24.26 3.68 2.65
C LYS A 171 25.11 4.23 1.50
N ASN A 172 26.08 5.09 1.82
CA ASN A 172 27.07 5.57 0.86
C ASN A 172 27.57 4.35 0.06
N GLN A 173 27.31 4.35 -1.24
CA GLN A 173 27.90 3.38 -2.17
C GLN A 173 29.37 3.74 -2.40
#